data_AF-A0A7Y8RXN0-F1
#
_entry.id   AF-A0A7Y8RXN0-F1
#
_cell.length_a   1.000
_cell.length_b   1.000
_cell.length_c   1.000
_cell.angle_alpha   90.00
_cell.angle_beta   90.00
_cell.angle_gamma   90.00
#
_symmetry.space_group_name_H-M   'P 1'
#
loop_
_entity.id
_entity.type
_entity.pdbx_description
1 polymer ?
#
loop_
_entity_poly.entity_id
_entity_poly.type
_entity_poly.pdbx_seq_one_letter_code
_entity_poly.pdbx_strand_id
1 'polypeptide(L)'
;MLTIKNVKDGGVAYIFGAEYAGVAKAMFPRFAEKLLGGEESPALPEPKKQRTLADVKNAVDKTQSDTRLCRSSKLTGKALHREISQVMFRAETLFGLSRRKVWGELYEKLRQETGVDPKNVKRSTTRGIQGGPSKLSTYLKDGYGQRLVEIAYEIYDRYEARS
;
A
#
# COMPACT_ATOMS: atom_id res chain seq x y z
N MET A 1 20.39 -35.49 -2.99
CA MET A 1 20.78 -36.52 -3.99
C MET A 1 20.05 -36.25 -5.31
N LEU A 2 20.70 -36.38 -6.47
CA LEU A 2 20.05 -36.29 -7.80
C LEU A 2 19.86 -37.71 -8.36
N THR A 3 18.63 -38.08 -8.72
CA THR A 3 18.33 -39.39 -9.30
C THR A 3 17.50 -39.24 -10.56
N ILE A 4 17.84 -40.01 -11.59
CA ILE A 4 17.09 -40.07 -12.84
C ILE A 4 16.23 -41.32 -12.81
N LYS A 5 14.91 -41.18 -13.04
CA LYS A 5 13.98 -42.31 -13.13
C LYS A 5 13.18 -42.25 -14.42
N ASN A 6 13.03 -43.40 -15.07
CA ASN A 6 12.14 -43.56 -16.21
C ASN A 6 10.69 -43.67 -15.72
N VAL A 7 9.79 -42.95 -16.38
CA VAL A 7 8.35 -42.92 -16.14
C VAL A 7 7.69 -43.87 -17.13
N LYS A 8 6.54 -44.44 -16.75
CA LYS A 8 5.87 -45.53 -17.49
C LYS A 8 5.55 -45.19 -18.96
N ASP A 9 5.39 -43.91 -19.29
CA ASP A 9 5.07 -43.45 -20.65
C ASP A 9 6.34 -43.09 -21.47
N GLY A 10 7.51 -43.60 -21.08
CA GLY A 10 8.78 -43.34 -21.76
C GLY A 10 9.43 -41.98 -21.40
N GLY A 11 8.81 -41.21 -20.50
CA GLY A 11 9.37 -39.97 -19.97
C GLY A 11 10.51 -40.21 -18.98
N VAL A 12 11.33 -39.19 -18.74
CA VAL A 12 12.43 -39.23 -17.77
C VAL A 12 12.25 -38.13 -16.74
N ALA A 13 12.26 -38.49 -15.46
CA ALA A 13 12.14 -37.57 -14.34
C ALA A 13 13.48 -37.39 -13.63
N TYR A 14 13.91 -36.13 -13.48
CA TYR A 14 15.03 -35.74 -12.62
C TYR A 14 14.49 -35.42 -11.23
N ILE A 15 14.84 -36.24 -10.25
CA ILE A 15 14.39 -36.09 -8.87
C ILE A 15 15.53 -35.51 -8.04
N PHE A 16 15.27 -34.34 -7.44
CA PHE A 16 16.19 -33.65 -6.55
C PHE A 16 15.77 -33.89 -5.10
N GLY A 17 16.75 -34.21 -4.24
CA GLY A 17 16.56 -34.18 -2.79
C GLY A 17 16.14 -32.78 -2.30
N ALA A 18 15.41 -32.73 -1.19
CA ALA A 18 14.83 -31.49 -0.67
C ALA A 18 15.88 -30.40 -0.41
N GLU A 19 17.09 -30.80 -0.01
CA GLU A 19 18.24 -29.92 0.22
C GLU A 19 18.73 -29.19 -1.06
N TYR A 20 18.31 -29.64 -2.25
CA TYR A 20 18.64 -29.04 -3.55
C TYR A 20 17.46 -28.35 -4.23
N ALA A 21 16.34 -28.11 -3.52
CA ALA A 21 15.14 -27.49 -4.09
C ALA A 21 15.42 -26.10 -4.72
N GLY A 22 16.33 -25.32 -4.13
CA GLY A 22 16.75 -24.03 -4.69
C GLY A 22 17.47 -24.17 -6.03
N VAL A 23 18.33 -25.18 -6.15
CA VAL A 23 19.10 -25.46 -7.38
C VAL A 23 18.17 -25.95 -8.49
N ALA A 24 17.21 -26.83 -8.15
CA ALA A 24 16.22 -27.32 -9.11
C ALA A 24 15.38 -26.18 -9.70
N LYS A 25 14.92 -25.23 -8.86
CA LYS A 25 14.16 -24.05 -9.30
C LYS A 25 14.99 -23.11 -10.19
N ALA A 26 16.28 -22.97 -9.94
CA ALA A 26 17.16 -22.13 -10.75
C ALA A 26 17.49 -22.77 -12.11
N MET A 27 17.61 -24.10 -12.15
CA MET A 27 17.97 -24.85 -13.36
C MET A 27 16.78 -25.11 -14.29
N PHE A 28 15.57 -25.27 -13.74
CA PHE A 28 14.38 -25.61 -14.52
C PHE A 28 14.09 -24.67 -15.70
N PRO A 29 14.17 -23.33 -15.56
CA PRO A 29 13.96 -22.41 -16.68
C PRO A 29 14.94 -22.64 -17.84
N ARG A 30 16.21 -22.97 -17.54
CA ARG A 30 17.24 -23.21 -18.55
C ARG A 30 17.04 -24.52 -19.31
N PHE A 31 16.53 -25.55 -18.63
CA PHE A 31 16.13 -26.80 -19.27
C PHE A 31 14.89 -26.60 -20.15
N ALA A 32 13.89 -25.89 -19.64
CA ALA A 32 12.68 -25.58 -20.39
C ALA A 32 12.97 -24.76 -21.65
N GLU A 33 13.86 -23.77 -21.56
CA GLU A 33 14.30 -22.93 -22.69
C GLU A 33 14.99 -23.76 -23.79
N LYS A 34 15.88 -24.69 -23.41
CA LYS A 34 16.53 -25.60 -24.36
C LYS A 34 15.59 -26.64 -24.97
N LEU A 35 14.58 -27.08 -24.23
CA LEU A 35 13.62 -28.10 -24.68
C LEU A 35 12.49 -27.52 -25.53
N LEU A 36 12.11 -26.27 -25.28
CA LEU A 36 10.95 -25.61 -25.92
C LEU A 36 11.35 -24.61 -27.02
N GLY A 37 12.65 -24.46 -27.31
CA GLY A 37 13.13 -23.76 -28.51
C GLY A 37 12.76 -22.28 -28.57
N GLY A 38 13.07 -21.51 -27.52
CA GLY A 38 12.87 -20.06 -27.52
C GLY A 38 14.02 -19.32 -28.20
N GLU A 39 13.72 -18.54 -29.24
CA GLU A 39 14.61 -17.55 -29.87
C GLU A 39 15.11 -16.48 -28.88
N GLU A 40 16.22 -15.84 -29.26
CA GLU A 40 17.10 -14.97 -28.48
C GLU A 40 16.44 -13.96 -27.51
N SER A 41 16.84 -14.08 -26.24
CA SER A 41 17.05 -13.04 -25.21
C SER A 41 16.11 -11.83 -25.12
N PRO A 42 15.48 -11.61 -23.95
CA PRO A 42 15.69 -10.37 -23.23
C PRO A 42 16.98 -10.51 -22.42
N ALA A 43 17.90 -9.55 -22.57
CA ALA A 43 19.08 -9.44 -21.72
C ALA A 43 18.72 -9.73 -20.26
N LEU A 44 19.52 -10.59 -19.61
CA LEU A 44 19.41 -10.85 -18.17
C LEU A 44 19.23 -9.50 -17.46
N PRO A 45 18.20 -9.33 -16.61
CA PRO A 45 18.13 -8.12 -15.80
C PRO A 45 19.44 -8.06 -15.03
N GLU A 46 20.10 -6.90 -15.06
CA GLU A 46 21.30 -6.62 -14.27
C GLU A 46 21.16 -7.26 -12.88
N PRO A 47 22.24 -7.83 -12.31
CA PRO A 47 22.16 -8.47 -11.01
C PRO A 47 21.50 -7.48 -10.06
N LYS A 48 20.25 -7.77 -9.68
CA LYS A 48 19.46 -6.89 -8.82
C LYS A 48 20.34 -6.63 -7.62
N LYS A 49 20.77 -5.36 -7.44
CA LYS A 49 21.44 -4.90 -6.22
C LYS A 49 20.80 -5.65 -5.07
N GLN A 50 21.60 -6.39 -4.29
CA GLN A 50 21.12 -7.18 -3.17
C GLN A 50 20.17 -6.29 -2.38
N ARG A 51 18.86 -6.53 -2.53
CA ARG A 51 17.85 -5.72 -1.86
C ARG A 51 18.06 -5.99 -0.39
N THR A 52 18.53 -4.97 0.31
CA THR A 52 18.65 -5.07 1.75
C THR A 52 17.25 -5.27 2.33
N LEU A 53 17.15 -5.79 3.55
CA LEU A 53 15.85 -5.92 4.22
C LEU A 53 15.10 -4.59 4.30
N ALA A 54 15.83 -3.47 4.36
CA ALA A 54 15.28 -2.13 4.26
C ALA A 54 14.61 -1.86 2.89
N ASP A 55 15.22 -2.27 1.78
CA ASP A 55 14.64 -2.10 0.44
C ASP A 55 13.37 -2.92 0.23
N VAL A 56 13.31 -4.12 0.81
CA VAL A 56 12.11 -4.96 0.77
C VAL A 56 10.99 -4.37 1.62
N LYS A 57 11.30 -3.92 2.84
CA LYS A 57 10.34 -3.21 3.71
C LYS A 57 9.79 -1.96 3.01
N ASN A 58 10.68 -1.09 2.55
CA ASN A 58 10.31 0.14 1.84
C ASN A 58 9.45 -0.12 0.60
N ALA A 59 9.71 -1.21 -0.15
CA ALA A 59 8.89 -1.57 -1.30
C ALA A 59 7.49 -2.05 -0.89
N VAL A 60 7.39 -2.85 0.18
CA VAL A 60 6.10 -3.32 0.70
C VAL A 60 5.29 -2.17 1.29
N ASP A 61 5.92 -1.30 2.06
CA ASP A 61 5.26 -0.16 2.74
C ASP A 61 4.75 0.86 1.72
N LYS A 62 5.55 1.21 0.70
CA LYS A 62 5.11 2.05 -0.43
C LYS A 62 3.97 1.41 -1.22
N THR A 63 4.02 0.10 -1.43
CA THR A 63 2.92 -0.60 -2.12
C THR A 63 1.63 -0.52 -1.30
N GLN A 64 1.72 -0.63 0.04
CA GLN A 64 0.53 -0.53 0.89
C GLN A 64 -0.09 0.88 0.90
N SER A 65 0.71 1.94 0.99
CA SER A 65 0.21 3.32 0.94
C SER A 65 -0.47 3.60 -0.41
N ASP A 66 0.17 3.24 -1.52
CA ASP A 66 -0.40 3.40 -2.87
C ASP A 66 -1.70 2.60 -3.05
N THR A 67 -1.78 1.40 -2.46
CA THR A 67 -2.99 0.57 -2.52
C THR A 67 -4.13 1.19 -1.69
N ARG A 68 -3.84 1.76 -0.52
CA ARG A 68 -4.83 2.45 0.33
C ARG A 68 -5.38 3.69 -0.36
N LEU A 69 -4.51 4.50 -0.97
CA LEU A 69 -4.89 5.69 -1.74
C LEU A 69 -5.69 5.34 -3.00
N CYS A 70 -5.29 4.29 -3.72
CA CYS A 70 -6.04 3.80 -4.88
C CYS A 70 -7.45 3.35 -4.49
N ARG A 71 -7.61 2.66 -3.34
CA ARG A 71 -8.95 2.27 -2.83
C ARG A 71 -9.78 3.48 -2.40
N SER A 72 -9.15 4.48 -1.78
CA SER A 72 -9.87 5.66 -1.31
C SER A 72 -10.33 6.58 -2.43
N SER A 73 -9.65 6.59 -3.58
CA SER A 73 -10.03 7.36 -4.79
C SER A 73 -11.43 7.07 -5.33
N LYS A 74 -11.98 5.90 -5.01
CA LYS A 74 -13.33 5.49 -5.41
C LYS A 74 -14.40 5.86 -4.39
N LEU A 75 -14.01 6.38 -3.23
CA LEU A 75 -14.93 6.71 -2.14
C LEU A 75 -15.50 8.11 -2.31
N THR A 76 -16.79 8.27 -2.02
CA THR A 76 -17.47 9.56 -2.09
C THR A 76 -18.33 9.80 -0.85
N GLY A 77 -18.56 11.08 -0.52
CA GLY A 77 -19.46 11.52 0.54
C GLY A 77 -19.25 10.79 1.86
N LYS A 78 -20.28 10.05 2.32
CA LYS A 78 -20.27 9.34 3.60
C LYS A 78 -19.14 8.32 3.74
N ALA A 79 -18.83 7.59 2.67
CA ALA A 79 -17.79 6.56 2.72
C ALA A 79 -16.41 7.19 2.97
N LEU A 80 -16.16 8.31 2.29
CA LEU A 80 -14.92 9.06 2.43
C LEU A 80 -14.81 9.75 3.79
N HIS A 81 -15.91 10.28 4.34
CA HIS A 81 -15.92 10.79 5.72
C HIS A 81 -15.57 9.68 6.73
N ARG A 82 -16.12 8.48 6.55
CA ARG A 82 -15.86 7.34 7.43
C ARG A 82 -14.39 6.92 7.36
N GLU A 83 -13.83 6.88 6.16
CA GLU A 83 -12.42 6.55 5.93
C GLU A 83 -11.49 7.51 6.67
N ILE A 84 -11.65 8.82 6.46
CA ILE A 84 -10.82 9.85 7.14
C ILE A 84 -10.92 9.69 8.66
N SER A 85 -12.14 9.59 9.19
CA SER A 85 -12.34 9.41 10.63
C SER A 85 -11.67 8.14 11.16
N GLN A 86 -11.68 7.04 10.40
CA GLN A 86 -11.05 5.79 10.81
C GLN A 86 -9.53 5.86 10.78
N VAL A 87 -8.93 6.44 9.73
CA VAL A 87 -7.47 6.62 9.64
C VAL A 87 -6.97 7.50 10.77
N MET A 88 -7.64 8.63 11.01
CA MET A 88 -7.27 9.54 12.09
C MET A 88 -7.45 8.91 13.47
N PHE A 89 -8.55 8.18 13.69
CA PHE A 89 -8.77 7.46 14.94
C PHE A 89 -7.69 6.39 15.18
N ARG A 90 -7.27 5.66 14.14
CA ARG A 90 -6.15 4.71 14.25
C ARG A 90 -4.84 5.41 14.59
N ALA A 91 -4.58 6.57 14.00
CA ALA A 91 -3.39 7.36 14.34
C ALA A 91 -3.43 7.84 15.81
N GLU A 92 -4.60 8.25 16.31
CA GLU A 92 -4.78 8.60 17.72
C GLU A 92 -4.48 7.43 18.65
N THR A 93 -5.02 6.24 18.37
CA THR A 93 -4.92 5.08 19.27
C THR A 93 -3.57 4.37 19.20
N LEU A 94 -3.03 4.13 18.00
CA LEU A 94 -1.78 3.37 17.85
C LEU A 94 -0.56 4.16 18.29
N PHE A 95 -0.57 5.48 18.11
CA PHE A 95 0.57 6.34 18.41
C PHE A 95 0.38 7.19 19.68
N GLY A 96 -0.72 6.99 20.42
CA GLY A 96 -0.99 7.72 21.67
C GLY A 96 -1.15 9.23 21.49
N LEU A 97 -1.61 9.68 20.31
CA LEU A 97 -1.71 11.10 19.98
C LEU A 97 -3.06 11.66 20.40
N SER A 98 -3.05 12.90 20.92
CA SER A 98 -4.31 13.58 21.25
C SER A 98 -5.09 13.92 19.97
N ARG A 99 -6.41 13.75 20.02
CA ARG A 99 -7.33 14.12 18.93
C ARG A 99 -7.10 15.53 18.41
N ARG A 100 -6.87 16.50 19.31
CA ARG A 100 -6.60 17.89 18.93
C ARG A 100 -5.34 18.03 18.07
N LYS A 101 -4.29 17.26 18.36
CA LYS A 101 -3.03 17.30 17.63
C LYS A 101 -3.18 16.72 16.22
N VAL A 102 -3.69 15.48 16.11
CA VAL A 102 -3.80 14.78 14.82
C VAL A 102 -4.76 15.53 13.88
N TRP A 103 -5.95 15.89 14.36
CA TRP A 103 -6.91 16.66 13.55
C TRP A 103 -6.45 18.10 13.29
N GLY A 104 -5.68 18.69 14.20
CA GLY A 104 -5.05 20.00 13.99
C GLY A 104 -4.08 19.97 12.82
N GLU A 105 -3.20 18.96 12.77
CA GLU A 105 -2.25 18.75 11.67
C GLU A 105 -2.96 18.53 10.33
N LEU A 106 -4.04 17.74 10.31
CA LEU A 106 -4.85 17.51 9.11
C LEU A 106 -5.38 18.83 8.52
N TYR A 107 -6.01 19.65 9.36
CA TYR A 107 -6.59 20.91 8.89
C TYR A 107 -5.54 21.99 8.60
N GLU A 108 -4.43 22.01 9.33
CA GLU A 108 -3.35 22.97 9.06
C GLU A 108 -2.64 22.66 7.75
N LYS A 109 -2.39 21.38 7.43
CA LYS A 109 -1.89 21.00 6.10
C LYS A 109 -2.85 21.39 4.99
N LEU A 110 -4.15 21.12 5.16
CA LEU A 110 -5.15 21.54 4.17
C LEU A 110 -5.13 23.07 3.99
N ARG A 111 -5.01 23.83 5.09
CA ARG A 111 -4.90 25.30 5.06
C ARG A 111 -3.66 25.76 4.30
N GLN A 112 -2.51 25.12 4.52
CA GLN A 112 -1.25 25.46 3.82
C GLN A 112 -1.36 25.27 2.31
N GLU A 113 -2.10 24.25 1.87
CA GLU A 113 -2.25 23.93 0.45
C GLU A 113 -3.36 24.72 -0.25
N THR A 114 -4.47 24.98 0.45
CA THR A 114 -5.69 25.54 -0.15
C THR A 114 -5.94 26.99 0.25
N GLY A 115 -5.25 27.49 1.28
CA GLY A 115 -5.49 28.81 1.88
C GLY A 115 -6.77 28.88 2.74
N VAL A 116 -7.58 27.81 2.81
CA VAL A 116 -8.85 27.81 3.56
C VAL A 116 -8.58 27.72 5.05
N ASP A 117 -8.89 28.79 5.80
CA ASP A 117 -8.71 28.82 7.25
C ASP A 117 -9.76 27.95 7.97
N PRO A 118 -9.36 26.91 8.72
CA PRO A 118 -10.28 26.04 9.44
C PRO A 118 -11.13 26.76 10.48
N LYS A 119 -10.73 27.94 10.98
CA LYS A 119 -11.52 28.74 11.92
C LYS A 119 -12.75 29.35 11.27
N ASN A 120 -12.68 29.65 9.97
CA ASN A 120 -13.76 30.30 9.22
C ASN A 120 -14.76 29.28 8.62
N VAL A 121 -14.43 28.00 8.66
CA VAL A 121 -15.28 26.93 8.12
C VAL A 121 -16.46 26.65 9.04
N LYS A 122 -17.66 26.96 8.55
CA LYS A 122 -18.93 26.61 9.21
C LYS A 122 -19.11 25.10 9.21
N ARG A 123 -19.56 24.54 10.34
CA ARG A 123 -19.83 23.10 10.43
C ARG A 123 -21.11 22.76 9.67
N SER A 124 -21.08 21.68 8.91
CA SER A 124 -22.25 21.21 8.17
C SER A 124 -22.49 19.73 8.43
N THR A 125 -23.68 19.25 8.10
CA THR A 125 -24.00 17.82 8.13
C THR A 125 -23.85 17.23 6.75
N THR A 126 -23.12 16.13 6.63
CA THR A 126 -23.18 15.29 5.43
C THR A 126 -24.45 14.43 5.54
N ARG A 127 -25.29 14.40 4.48
CA ARG A 127 -26.51 13.59 4.48
C ARG A 127 -26.15 12.11 4.77
N GLY A 128 -26.87 11.49 5.71
CA GLY A 128 -26.73 10.08 6.05
C GLY A 128 -25.61 9.72 7.04
N ILE A 129 -24.87 10.69 7.59
CA ILE A 129 -23.90 10.44 8.68
C ILE A 129 -24.60 10.58 10.03
N GLN A 130 -24.46 9.57 10.89
CA GLN A 130 -24.81 9.69 12.31
C GLN A 130 -23.68 10.41 13.03
N GLY A 131 -23.99 11.59 13.54
CA GLY A 131 -23.02 12.53 14.07
C GLY A 131 -23.36 13.91 13.53
N GLY A 132 -23.67 14.84 14.44
CA GLY A 132 -24.09 16.20 14.10
C GLY A 132 -23.08 16.97 13.24
N PRO A 133 -23.31 18.26 13.01
CA PRO A 133 -22.52 19.05 12.07
C PRO A 133 -21.02 19.03 12.40
N SER A 134 -20.19 18.71 11.40
CA SER A 134 -18.73 18.61 11.51
C SER A 134 -18.03 19.49 10.47
N LYS A 135 -16.80 19.95 10.76
CA LYS A 135 -15.98 20.68 9.78
C LYS A 135 -15.58 19.79 8.61
N LEU A 136 -15.25 18.53 8.92
CA LEU A 136 -14.95 17.50 7.92
C LEU A 136 -16.07 17.41 6.88
N SER A 137 -17.34 17.34 7.32
CA SER A 137 -18.48 17.32 6.40
C SER A 137 -18.54 18.52 5.47
N THR A 138 -18.14 19.71 5.93
CA THR A 138 -18.10 20.92 5.09
C THR A 138 -17.01 20.79 4.04
N TYR A 139 -15.79 20.41 4.43
CA TYR A 139 -14.71 20.20 3.46
C TYR A 139 -15.03 19.12 2.41
N LEU A 140 -15.79 18.10 2.79
CA LEU A 140 -16.26 17.08 1.84
C LEU A 140 -17.27 17.65 0.84
N LYS A 141 -18.18 18.52 1.29
CA LYS A 141 -19.12 19.22 0.38
C LYS A 141 -18.39 20.18 -0.55
N ASP A 142 -17.36 20.84 -0.03
CA ASP A 142 -16.56 21.81 -0.77
C ASP A 142 -15.53 21.16 -1.72
N GLY A 143 -15.52 19.82 -1.82
CA GLY A 143 -14.69 19.08 -2.77
C GLY A 143 -13.30 18.67 -2.27
N TYR A 144 -12.93 19.03 -1.03
CA TYR A 144 -11.62 18.70 -0.44
C TYR A 144 -11.53 17.28 0.14
N GLY A 145 -12.57 16.47 -0.02
CA GLY A 145 -12.63 15.14 0.58
C GLY A 145 -11.44 14.26 0.20
N GLN A 146 -11.17 14.13 -1.10
CA GLN A 146 -10.09 13.25 -1.57
C GLN A 146 -8.72 13.68 -1.04
N ARG A 147 -8.46 14.99 -1.07
CA ARG A 147 -7.22 15.54 -0.54
C ARG A 147 -7.08 15.33 0.97
N LEU A 148 -8.17 15.44 1.72
CA LEU A 148 -8.16 15.15 3.16
C LEU A 148 -7.85 13.68 3.47
N VAL A 149 -8.27 12.74 2.62
CA VAL A 149 -7.86 11.33 2.79
C VAL A 149 -6.37 11.16 2.58
N GLU A 150 -5.81 11.77 1.53
CA GLU A 150 -4.38 11.73 1.24
C GLU A 150 -3.58 12.30 2.41
N ILE A 151 -3.94 13.49 2.89
CA ILE A 151 -3.29 14.11 4.04
C ILE A 151 -3.40 13.23 5.30
N ALA A 152 -4.56 12.59 5.52
CA ALA A 152 -4.75 11.69 6.67
C ALA A 152 -3.79 10.48 6.60
N TYR A 153 -3.61 9.89 5.42
CA TYR A 153 -2.66 8.81 5.22
C TYR A 153 -1.21 9.28 5.36
N GLU A 154 -0.85 10.44 4.81
CA GLU A 154 0.48 11.03 5.01
C GLU A 154 0.82 11.26 6.49
N ILE A 155 -0.17 11.69 7.28
CA ILE A 155 0.00 11.88 8.73
C ILE A 155 0.20 10.51 9.40
N TYR A 156 -0.65 9.54 9.08
CA TYR A 156 -0.54 8.18 9.61
C TYR A 156 0.83 7.56 9.32
N ASP A 157 1.26 7.56 8.07
CA ASP A 157 2.52 6.96 7.62
C ASP A 157 3.74 7.66 8.27
N ARG A 158 3.66 8.99 8.48
CA ARG A 158 4.71 9.75 9.18
C ARG A 158 4.87 9.31 10.63
N TYR A 159 3.79 9.00 11.31
CA TYR A 159 3.83 8.51 12.70
C TYR A 159 4.23 7.03 12.77
N GLU A 160 3.79 6.23 11.80
CA GLU A 160 4.22 4.84 11.65
C GLU A 160 5.74 4.74 11.47
N ALA A 161 6.34 5.59 10.63
CA ALA A 161 7.79 5.62 10.40
C ALA A 161 8.63 6.09 11.61
N ARG A 162 8.01 6.70 12.63
CA ARG A 162 8.69 7.20 13.84
C ARG A 162 8.58 6.25 15.03
N SER A 163 7.71 5.24 14.95
CA SER A 163 7.42 4.29 16.03
C SER A 163 8.28 3.03 15.88
#